data_AF-A0A1K1MP15-F1
#
_entry.id   AF-A0A1K1MP15-F1
#
_cell.length_a   1.000
_cell.length_b   1.000
_cell.length_c   1.000
_cell.angle_alpha   90.00
_cell.angle_beta   90.00
_cell.angle_gamma   90.00
#
_symmetry.space_group_name_H-M   'P 1'
#
loop_
_entity.id
_entity.type
_entity.pdbx_description
1 polymer ?
#
loop_
_entity_poly.entity_id
_entity_poly.type
_entity_poly.pdbx_seq_one_letter_code
_entity_poly.pdbx_strand_id
1 'polypeptide(L)'
;LAQHISEHGSVYTQDVVFGVLEKFRSCLLEMLLNSRKVKIDGLGTFYCTIENQSGGAEKQEDFNVGQHLKALHIRFMPEQEQEMNISSREFLKRADFINIHSLSRDGKPEGEQQP
;
A
#
# COMPACT_ATOMS: atom_id res chain seq x y z
N LEU A 1 3.64 -6.39 -10.52
CA LEU A 1 4.30 -7.05 -9.38
C LEU A 1 4.67 -8.50 -9.69
N ALA A 2 3.71 -9.38 -10.03
CA ALA A 2 4.02 -10.79 -10.34
C ALA A 2 5.11 -10.98 -11.41
N GLN A 3 5.00 -10.27 -12.53
CA GLN A 3 6.00 -10.25 -13.59
C GLN A 3 7.38 -9.78 -13.07
N HIS A 4 7.42 -8.64 -12.38
CA HIS A 4 8.65 -8.10 -11.79
C HIS A 4 9.33 -9.09 -10.81
N ILE A 5 8.55 -9.79 -9.98
CA ILE A 5 9.08 -10.83 -9.09
C ILE A 5 9.65 -12.01 -9.89
N SER A 6 8.92 -12.46 -10.91
CA SER A 6 9.37 -13.55 -11.80
C SER A 6 10.68 -13.21 -12.52
N GLU A 7 10.91 -11.94 -12.84
CA GLU A 7 12.11 -11.46 -13.53
C GLU A 7 13.30 -11.24 -12.58
N HIS A 8 13.06 -10.99 -11.29
CA HIS A 8 14.11 -10.81 -10.26
C HIS A 8 14.55 -12.14 -9.62
N GLY A 9 15.20 -13.01 -10.40
CA GLY A 9 15.89 -14.20 -9.87
C GLY A 9 15.00 -15.22 -9.17
N SER A 10 13.68 -15.15 -9.38
CA SER A 10 12.73 -16.10 -8.84
C SER A 10 12.83 -17.44 -9.59
N VAL A 11 12.96 -18.53 -8.84
CA VAL A 11 12.80 -19.90 -9.39
C VAL A 11 11.34 -20.22 -9.74
N TYR A 12 10.40 -19.39 -9.31
CA TYR A 12 8.98 -19.52 -9.59
C TYR A 12 8.61 -18.78 -10.87
N THR A 13 7.84 -19.47 -11.72
CA THR A 13 7.24 -18.91 -12.92
C THR A 13 6.18 -17.86 -12.58
N GLN A 14 5.92 -16.97 -13.54
CA GLN A 14 4.98 -15.86 -13.35
C GLN A 14 3.57 -16.31 -12.93
N ASP A 15 3.07 -17.43 -13.46
CA ASP A 15 1.76 -17.99 -13.14
C ASP A 15 1.68 -18.49 -11.69
N VAL A 16 2.75 -19.11 -11.17
CA VAL A 16 2.84 -19.51 -9.77
C VAL A 16 2.82 -18.30 -8.85
N VAL A 17 3.63 -17.27 -9.16
CA VAL A 17 3.67 -16.02 -8.38
C VAL A 17 2.30 -15.34 -8.40
N PHE A 18 1.64 -15.30 -9.55
CA PHE A 18 0.29 -14.74 -9.66
C PHE A 18 -0.71 -15.49 -8.79
N GLY A 19 -0.70 -16.83 -8.83
CA GLY A 19 -1.58 -17.66 -8.01
C GLY A 19 -1.40 -17.41 -6.51
N VAL A 20 -0.16 -17.27 -6.04
CA VAL A 20 0.14 -16.94 -4.63
C VAL A 20 -0.41 -15.57 -4.26
N LEU A 21 -0.23 -14.55 -5.11
CA LEU A 21 -0.73 -13.20 -4.84
C LEU A 21 -2.28 -13.15 -4.81
N GLU A 22 -2.96 -13.90 -5.67
CA GLU A 22 -4.43 -14.02 -5.63
C GLU A 22 -4.92 -14.69 -4.34
N LYS A 23 -4.26 -15.77 -3.91
CA LYS A 23 -4.58 -16.42 -2.63
C LYS A 23 -4.30 -15.51 -1.44
N PHE A 24 -3.17 -14.80 -1.45
CA PHE A 24 -2.82 -13.82 -0.44
C PHE A 24 -3.91 -12.74 -0.31
N ARG A 25 -4.37 -12.17 -1.44
CA ARG A 25 -5.46 -11.19 -1.46
C ARG A 25 -6.73 -11.75 -0.81
N SER A 26 -7.13 -12.97 -1.18
CA SER A 26 -8.34 -13.61 -0.64
C SER A 26 -8.24 -13.80 0.88
N CYS A 27 -7.13 -14.36 1.37
CA CYS A 27 -6.92 -14.59 2.80
C CYS A 27 -6.83 -13.28 3.60
N LEU A 28 -6.17 -12.25 3.05
CA LEU A 28 -6.09 -10.93 3.66
C LEU A 28 -7.49 -10.35 3.89
N LEU A 29 -8.34 -10.35 2.85
CA LEU A 29 -9.71 -9.84 2.95
C LEU A 29 -10.56 -10.65 3.93
N GLU A 30 -10.45 -11.98 3.89
CA GLU A 30 -11.17 -12.87 4.82
C GLU A 30 -10.81 -12.56 6.28
N MET A 31 -9.53 -12.43 6.59
CA MET A 31 -9.07 -12.10 7.95
C MET A 31 -9.55 -10.72 8.41
N LEU A 32 -9.48 -9.72 7.53
CA LEU A 32 -9.92 -8.36 7.84
C LEU A 32 -11.44 -8.26 8.05
N LEU A 33 -12.24 -8.97 7.26
CA LEU A 33 -13.70 -9.05 7.44
C LEU A 33 -14.07 -9.69 8.79
N ASN A 34 -13.25 -10.62 9.28
CA ASN A 34 -13.39 -11.21 10.61
C ASN A 34 -12.77 -10.35 11.73
N SER A 35 -12.50 -9.06 11.46
CA SER A 35 -11.90 -8.12 12.41
C SER A 35 -10.54 -8.56 12.97
N ARG A 36 -9.81 -9.42 12.24
CA ARG A 36 -8.45 -9.83 12.60
C ARG A 36 -7.45 -8.89 11.96
N LYS A 37 -6.40 -8.56 12.72
CA LYS A 37 -5.22 -7.88 12.17
C LYS A 37 -4.36 -8.90 11.44
N VAL A 38 -3.77 -8.51 10.31
CA VAL A 38 -2.86 -9.36 9.53
C VAL A 38 -1.49 -8.72 9.55
N LYS A 39 -0.55 -9.34 10.26
CA LYS A 39 0.87 -8.94 10.26
C LYS A 39 1.61 -9.69 9.16
N ILE A 40 2.37 -8.96 8.36
CA ILE A 40 3.37 -9.49 7.44
C ILE A 40 4.72 -9.06 8.00
N ASP A 41 5.49 -10.02 8.50
CA ASP A 41 6.78 -9.74 9.13
C ASP A 41 7.76 -9.10 8.13
N GLY A 42 8.47 -8.07 8.59
CA GLY A 42 9.37 -7.27 7.76
C GLY A 42 8.66 -6.24 6.87
N LEU A 43 7.32 -6.14 6.94
CA LEU A 43 6.53 -5.20 6.14
C LEU A 43 5.65 -4.33 7.03
N GLY A 44 4.71 -4.94 7.76
CA GLY A 44 3.78 -4.19 8.60
C GLY A 44 2.47 -4.94 8.87
N THR A 45 1.50 -4.21 9.41
CA THR A 45 0.22 -4.77 9.85
C THR A 45 -0.95 -4.10 9.16
N PHE A 46 -1.82 -4.91 8.53
CA PHE A 46 -3.13 -4.50 8.04
C PHE A 46 -4.19 -4.65 9.14
N TYR A 47 -5.07 -3.67 9.27
CA TYR A 47 -6.15 -3.67 10.26
C TYR A 47 -7.30 -2.77 9.83
N CYS A 48 -8.50 -3.03 10.37
CA CYS A 48 -9.67 -2.20 10.11
C CYS A 48 -9.82 -1.10 11.17
N THR A 49 -10.26 0.08 10.76
CA THR A 49 -10.71 1.16 11.65
C THR A 49 -12.08 1.63 11.24
N ILE A 50 -12.89 2.03 12.21
CA ILE A 50 -14.22 2.61 11.98
C ILE A 50 -14.14 4.13 11.99
N GLU A 51 -14.93 4.76 11.14
CA GLU A 51 -15.23 6.19 11.17
C GLU A 51 -16.73 6.34 11.46
N ASN A 52 -17.06 7.00 12.57
CA ASN A 52 -18.44 7.19 12.99
C ASN A 52 -19.06 8.44 12.33
N GLN A 53 -20.37 8.43 12.17
CA GLN A 53 -21.14 9.63 11.86
C GLN A 53 -21.09 10.62 13.03
N SER A 54 -21.24 11.90 12.72
CA SER A 54 -21.39 12.93 13.74
C SER A 54 -22.65 12.67 14.58
N GLY A 55 -22.57 12.86 15.90
CA GLY A 55 -23.66 12.58 16.84
C GLY A 55 -23.60 11.17 17.47
N GLY A 56 -23.16 10.16 16.72
CA GLY A 56 -22.99 8.80 17.24
C GLY A 56 -24.23 8.21 17.93
N ALA A 57 -24.04 7.15 18.72
CA ALA A 57 -25.06 6.61 19.62
C ALA A 57 -24.66 6.91 21.07
N GLU A 58 -25.61 7.29 21.93
CA GLU A 58 -25.34 7.61 23.34
C GLU A 58 -25.05 6.37 24.19
N LYS A 59 -25.65 5.23 23.82
CA LYS A 59 -25.43 3.93 24.49
C LYS A 59 -25.05 2.87 23.47
N GLN A 60 -24.34 1.84 23.94
CA GLN A 60 -23.95 0.70 23.12
C GLN A 60 -25.16 -0.02 22.50
N GLU A 61 -26.25 -0.13 23.27
CA GLU A 61 -27.51 -0.79 22.89
C GLU A 61 -28.15 -0.14 21.65
N ASP A 62 -27.99 1.17 21.54
CA ASP A 62 -28.59 2.01 20.50
C ASP A 62 -27.72 2.09 19.24
N PHE A 63 -26.52 1.48 19.27
CA PHE A 63 -25.60 1.55 18.14
C PHE A 63 -26.11 0.73 16.95
N ASN A 64 -26.61 1.45 15.95
CA ASN A 64 -26.92 0.92 14.63
C ASN A 64 -25.82 1.22 13.59
N VAL A 65 -25.35 0.21 12.86
CA VAL A 65 -24.31 0.36 11.82
C VAL A 65 -24.77 1.28 10.68
N GLY A 66 -26.00 1.10 10.18
CA GLY A 66 -26.52 1.89 9.05
C GLY A 66 -26.75 3.37 9.36
N GLN A 67 -26.88 3.73 10.65
CA GLN A 67 -27.10 5.11 11.08
C GLN A 67 -25.84 5.78 11.63
N HIS A 68 -25.01 5.04 12.36
CA HIS A 68 -23.90 5.62 13.13
C HIS A 68 -22.52 5.32 12.54
N LEU A 69 -22.37 4.36 11.62
CA LEU A 69 -21.11 4.10 10.94
C LEU A 69 -21.07 4.87 9.61
N LYS A 70 -20.06 5.74 9.46
CA LYS A 70 -19.82 6.47 8.21
C LYS A 70 -18.99 5.67 7.23
N ALA A 71 -17.91 5.06 7.70
CA ALA A 71 -17.03 4.26 6.88
C ALA A 71 -16.26 3.21 7.68
N LEU A 72 -15.84 2.15 7.01
CA LEU A 72 -14.86 1.19 7.49
C LEU A 72 -13.63 1.30 6.60
N HIS A 73 -12.48 1.58 7.21
CA HIS A 73 -11.22 1.76 6.50
C HIS A 73 -10.30 0.59 6.77
N ILE A 74 -9.69 0.05 5.72
CA ILE A 74 -8.51 -0.81 5.85
C ILE A 74 -7.30 0.11 5.94
N ARG A 75 -6.54 -0.01 7.04
CA ARG A 75 -5.31 0.73 7.27
C ARG A 75 -4.12 -0.21 7.28
N PHE A 76 -2.99 0.32 6.85
CA PHE A 76 -1.70 -0.33 6.93
C PHE A 76 -0.79 0.47 7.87
N MET A 77 -0.19 -0.20 8.84
CA MET A 77 0.83 0.36 9.72
C MET A 77 2.17 -0.28 9.39
N PRO A 78 3.15 0.51 8.90
CA PRO A 78 4.47 0.00 8.56
C PRO A 78 5.21 -0.48 9.81
N GLU A 79 6.03 -1.53 9.65
CA GLU A 79 6.98 -1.94 10.69
C GLU A 79 8.13 -0.93 10.81
N GLN A 80 8.66 -0.75 12.02
CA GLN A 80 9.63 0.30 12.34
C GLN A 80 11.03 -0.24 12.67
N GLU A 81 11.28 -1.54 12.49
CA GLU A 81 12.60 -2.12 12.71
C GLU A 81 13.64 -1.54 11.74
N GLN A 82 14.86 -1.30 12.23
CA GLN A 82 15.84 -0.41 11.58
C GLN A 82 16.26 -0.85 10.18
N GLU A 83 16.36 -2.15 9.89
CA GLU A 83 16.78 -2.65 8.57
C GLU A 83 15.66 -2.53 7.51
N MET A 84 14.39 -2.55 7.93
CA MET A 84 13.21 -2.55 7.05
C MET A 84 12.25 -1.39 7.39
N ASN A 85 12.78 -0.27 7.89
CA ASN A 85 11.95 0.87 8.26
C ASN A 85 11.37 1.54 7.00
N ILE A 86 10.08 1.31 6.78
CA ILE A 86 9.31 1.85 5.67
C ILE A 86 8.33 2.96 6.11
N SER A 87 8.62 3.63 7.23
CA SER A 87 7.83 4.78 7.67
C SER A 87 7.89 5.94 6.68
N SER A 88 6.86 6.80 6.71
CA SER A 88 6.81 8.00 5.86
C SER A 88 8.07 8.85 5.97
N ARG A 89 8.68 8.92 7.16
CA ARG A 89 9.92 9.68 7.39
C ARG A 89 11.10 9.11 6.62
N GLU A 90 11.25 7.78 6.55
CA GLU A 90 12.34 7.16 5.79
C GLU A 90 12.08 7.22 4.27
N PHE A 91 10.82 7.10 3.84
CA PHE A 91 10.46 7.23 2.42
C PHE A 91 10.77 8.62 1.88
N LEU A 92 10.46 9.68 2.64
CA LEU A 92 10.75 11.06 2.24
C LEU A 92 12.25 11.33 2.05
N LYS A 93 13.15 10.59 2.71
CA LYS A 93 14.60 10.73 2.50
C LYS A 93 15.07 10.17 1.15
N ARG A 94 14.30 9.25 0.56
CA ARG A 94 14.63 8.55 -0.69
C ARG A 94 13.76 9.02 -1.87
N ALA A 95 12.84 9.96 -1.62
CA ALA A 95 11.92 10.45 -2.63
C ALA A 95 12.57 11.62 -3.39
N ASP A 96 12.64 11.49 -4.72
CA ASP A 96 13.11 12.56 -5.60
C ASP A 96 11.94 13.19 -6.36
N PHE A 97 11.99 14.51 -6.52
CA PHE A 97 11.06 15.21 -7.39
C PHE A 97 11.49 15.08 -8.85
N ILE A 98 10.61 14.54 -9.69
CA ILE A 98 10.83 14.47 -11.14
C ILE A 98 9.91 15.48 -11.82
N ASN A 99 10.50 16.44 -12.53
CA ASN A 99 9.74 17.41 -13.31
C ASN A 99 9.22 16.72 -14.59
N ILE A 100 7.90 16.75 -14.82
CA ILE A 100 7.31 16.08 -15.99
C ILE A 100 7.83 16.64 -17.32
N HIS A 101 8.21 17.92 -17.38
CA HIS A 101 8.81 18.52 -18.57
C HIS A 101 10.25 18.05 -18.83
N SER A 102 10.95 17.48 -17.83
CA SER A 102 12.26 16.84 -18.03
C SER A 102 12.15 15.41 -18.59
N LEU A 103 10.98 14.77 -18.49
CA LEU A 103 10.73 13.44 -19.06
C LEU A 103 10.37 13.48 -20.56
N SER A 104 9.94 14.63 -21.08
CA SER A 104 9.48 14.80 -22.48
C SER A 104 10.57 15.22 -23.48
N ARG A 105 11.86 14.99 -23.20
CA ARG A 105 12.92 15.29 -24.19
C ARG A 105 13.48 14.02 -24.80
N ASP A 106 12.89 13.63 -25.94
CA ASP A 106 13.64 12.93 -26.97
C ASP A 106 14.86 13.78 -27.35
N GLY A 107 16.04 13.21 -27.13
CA GLY A 107 17.30 13.85 -27.45
C GLY A 107 17.47 14.02 -28.96
N LYS A 108 17.50 15.27 -29.41
CA LYS A 108 18.41 15.67 -30.49
C LYS A 108 19.36 16.74 -29.93
N PRO A 109 20.68 16.58 -30.08
CA PRO A 109 21.62 17.62 -29.71
C PRO A 109 21.51 18.73 -30.76
N GLU A 110 21.06 19.92 -30.35
CA GLU A 110 21.22 21.11 -31.18
C GLU A 110 22.66 21.58 -31.06
N GLY A 111 23.28 21.66 -32.24
CA GLY A 111 24.72 21.73 -32.42
C GLY A 111 25.34 23.10 -32.19
N GLU A 112 26.65 23.07 -32.37
CA GLU A 112 27.61 24.16 -32.37
C GLU A 112 27.13 25.42 -33.11
N GLN A 113 27.41 26.58 -32.49
CA GLN A 113 28.02 27.71 -33.19
C GLN A 113 28.65 28.68 -32.18
N GLN A 114 29.97 28.54 -32.01
CA GLN A 114 30.89 29.69 -31.97
C GLN A 114 31.32 29.96 -33.43
N PRO A 115 31.78 31.18 -33.79
CA PRO A 115 32.46 32.16 -32.94
C PRO A 115 31.72 33.48 -32.69
#